data_AF-A0A2N1PXV4-F1
#
_entry.id   AF-A0A2N1PXV4-F1
#
_cell.length_a   1.000
_cell.length_b   1.000
_cell.length_c   1.000
_cell.angle_alpha   90.00
_cell.angle_beta   90.00
_cell.angle_gamma   90.00
#
_symmetry.space_group_name_H-M   'P 1'
#
loop_
_entity.id
_entity.type
_entity.pdbx_description
1 polymer ?
#
loop_
_entity_poly.entity_id
_entity_poly.type
_entity_poly.pdbx_seq_one_letter_code
_entity_poly.pdbx_strand_id
1 'polypeptide(L)'
;MNSSVSGNKGEGVGILIGFSKTGSHISNVQIINSTAINANNNAAFIVGRNDIALTIEDVYVTGSTATSTNINTDAGVGGFVGYANNAASVIDIKRSVIEDSALNGSGTGALVGFYKLGSLAATDVFMDIEFTYADVNGQHGIIGRRTSETTSEPVIIDVWGYFVGQQVHLDAIDLASEFKLADLTGLNQAWRTTNLVSFTTNDLWTFDEVSNFYELA
;
A
#
# COMPACT_ATOMS: atom_id res chain seq x y z
N MET A 1 13.12 3.07 -9.85
CA MET A 1 13.94 4.09 -9.13
C MET A 1 14.42 3.52 -7.81
N ASN A 2 15.61 3.93 -7.33
CA ASN A 2 16.11 3.64 -5.99
C ASN A 2 16.40 4.97 -5.29
N SER A 3 15.70 5.26 -4.21
CA SER A 3 15.88 6.51 -3.47
C SER A 3 15.49 6.38 -2.01
N SER A 4 16.07 7.24 -1.17
CA SER A 4 15.67 7.40 0.23
C SER A 4 15.18 8.83 0.46
N VAL A 5 14.00 8.97 1.03
CA VAL A 5 13.39 10.26 1.37
C VAL A 5 13.04 10.25 2.85
N SER A 6 13.45 11.31 3.56
CA SER A 6 13.15 11.47 4.98
C SER A 6 12.54 12.84 5.26
N GLY A 7 11.55 12.88 6.16
CA GLY A 7 10.90 14.11 6.61
C GLY A 7 10.44 14.04 8.07
N ASN A 8 9.99 15.17 8.59
CA ASN A 8 9.49 15.29 9.97
C ASN A 8 8.22 16.16 10.06
N LYS A 9 7.49 16.22 8.94
CA LYS A 9 6.38 17.15 8.71
C LYS A 9 5.07 16.38 8.60
N GLY A 10 3.98 16.99 9.09
CA GLY A 10 2.65 16.35 9.17
C GLY A 10 1.98 16.14 7.81
N GLU A 11 2.53 16.79 6.77
CA GLU A 11 2.17 16.67 5.37
C GLU A 11 2.48 15.28 4.78
N GLY A 12 3.25 14.44 5.47
CA GLY A 12 3.57 13.09 5.02
C GLY A 12 4.82 13.02 4.14
N VAL A 13 5.38 11.81 4.02
CA VAL A 13 6.52 11.48 3.16
C VAL A 13 6.09 10.32 2.25
N GLY A 14 6.14 10.54 0.94
CA GLY A 14 6.05 9.47 -0.06
C GLY A 14 7.33 9.46 -0.88
N ILE A 15 7.69 8.32 -1.48
CA ILE A 15 8.85 8.28 -2.38
C ILE A 15 8.59 9.15 -3.62
N LEU A 16 7.35 9.16 -4.12
CA LEU A 16 6.96 10.00 -5.26
C LEU A 16 6.39 11.35 -4.82
N ILE A 17 5.42 11.34 -3.89
CA ILE A 17 4.69 12.55 -3.48
C ILE A 17 4.60 12.60 -1.95
N GLY A 18 5.10 13.68 -1.33
CA GLY A 18 4.87 13.94 0.09
C GLY A 18 3.39 14.20 0.38
N PHE A 19 2.81 15.20 -0.29
CA PHE A 19 1.42 15.63 -0.11
C PHE A 19 0.72 15.95 -1.45
N SER A 20 -0.29 15.17 -1.80
CA SER A 20 -1.19 15.40 -2.93
C SER A 20 -2.35 16.35 -2.53
N LYS A 21 -2.23 17.63 -2.92
CA LYS A 21 -3.30 18.66 -2.79
C LYS A 21 -4.03 18.96 -4.10
N THR A 22 -3.50 18.49 -5.21
CA THR A 22 -4.06 18.62 -6.56
C THR A 22 -4.24 17.24 -7.15
N GLY A 23 -5.27 17.07 -7.98
CA GLY A 23 -5.54 15.80 -8.63
C GLY A 23 -4.29 15.23 -9.28
N SER A 24 -3.95 13.97 -8.98
CA SER A 24 -2.72 13.33 -9.41
C SER A 24 -3.02 11.98 -10.06
N HIS A 25 -2.28 11.67 -11.12
CA HIS A 25 -2.31 10.36 -11.78
C HIS A 25 -0.86 9.86 -11.87
N ILE A 26 -0.60 8.71 -11.27
CA ILE A 26 0.71 8.07 -11.19
C ILE A 26 0.60 6.76 -11.95
N SER A 27 1.38 6.61 -13.02
CA SER A 27 1.38 5.39 -13.80
C SER A 27 2.72 5.00 -14.38
N ASN A 28 2.88 3.69 -14.62
CA ASN A 28 4.08 3.07 -15.18
C ASN A 28 5.33 3.38 -14.34
N VAL A 29 5.23 3.11 -13.03
CA VAL A 29 6.31 3.43 -12.08
C VAL A 29 6.81 2.17 -11.41
N GLN A 30 8.14 2.00 -11.43
CA GLN A 30 8.84 1.00 -10.64
C GLN A 30 9.63 1.65 -9.50
N ILE A 31 9.42 1.20 -8.27
CA ILE A 31 10.14 1.60 -7.06
C ILE A 31 10.90 0.38 -6.53
N ILE A 32 12.22 0.50 -6.40
CA ILE A 32 13.10 -0.63 -6.10
C ILE A 32 14.01 -0.19 -4.95
N ASN A 33 14.12 -1.01 -3.90
CA ASN A 33 15.09 -0.81 -2.82
C ASN A 33 15.06 0.60 -2.23
N SER A 34 13.86 1.17 -2.09
CA SER A 34 13.68 2.56 -1.71
C SER A 34 13.13 2.69 -0.30
N THR A 35 13.34 3.85 0.32
CA THR A 35 12.97 4.06 1.72
C THR A 35 12.26 5.40 1.91
N ALA A 36 11.10 5.37 2.55
CA ALA A 36 10.35 6.57 2.97
C ALA A 36 10.26 6.61 4.50
N ILE A 37 10.86 7.62 5.14
CA ILE A 37 10.83 7.76 6.60
C ILE A 37 10.17 9.09 6.98
N ASN A 38 9.16 9.03 7.84
CA ASN A 38 8.61 10.20 8.50
C ASN A 38 8.72 10.05 10.02
N ALA A 39 9.49 10.94 10.66
CA ALA A 39 9.63 10.89 12.12
C ALA A 39 8.39 11.37 12.88
N ASN A 40 7.43 12.00 12.20
CA ASN A 40 6.30 12.67 12.82
C ASN A 40 4.94 12.08 12.47
N ASN A 41 4.66 11.68 11.24
CA ASN A 41 3.27 11.29 10.93
C ASN A 41 3.16 10.17 9.92
N ASN A 42 3.22 10.51 8.63
CA ASN A 42 2.74 9.60 7.59
C ASN A 42 3.85 9.27 6.61
N ALA A 43 3.97 8.00 6.26
CA ALA A 43 4.93 7.51 5.29
C ALA A 43 4.26 6.55 4.31
N ALA A 44 4.71 6.55 3.05
CA ALA A 44 4.30 5.52 2.09
C ALA A 44 5.29 5.34 0.96
N PHE A 45 5.15 4.27 0.17
CA PHE A 45 5.92 4.15 -1.06
C PHE A 45 5.48 5.21 -2.07
N ILE A 46 4.18 5.43 -2.27
CA ILE A 46 3.71 6.33 -3.33
C ILE A 46 3.44 7.74 -2.79
N VAL A 47 2.42 7.89 -1.94
CA VAL A 47 1.96 9.21 -1.45
C VAL A 47 1.89 9.27 0.07
N GLY A 48 2.61 10.19 0.70
CA GLY A 48 2.60 10.35 2.16
C GLY A 48 1.23 10.77 2.70
N ARG A 49 0.62 11.80 2.10
CA ARG A 49 -0.75 12.25 2.40
C ARG A 49 -1.52 12.57 1.12
N ASN A 50 -2.78 12.16 1.07
CA ASN A 50 -3.69 12.49 -0.01
C ASN A 50 -4.95 13.20 0.51
N ASP A 51 -5.27 14.35 -0.09
CA ASP A 51 -6.47 15.13 0.25
C ASP A 51 -7.43 15.30 -0.96
N ILE A 52 -7.12 14.72 -2.11
CA ILE A 52 -7.89 14.92 -3.35
C ILE A 52 -7.88 13.66 -4.22
N ALA A 53 -8.43 13.69 -5.43
CA ALA A 53 -8.40 12.57 -6.35
C ALA A 53 -6.96 12.12 -6.67
N LEU A 54 -6.71 10.83 -6.54
CA LEU A 54 -5.43 10.17 -6.79
C LEU A 54 -5.70 8.85 -7.50
N THR A 55 -5.16 8.70 -8.71
CA THR A 55 -5.12 7.43 -9.42
C THR A 55 -3.70 6.89 -9.43
N ILE A 56 -3.54 5.64 -9.05
CA ILE A 56 -2.28 4.89 -9.10
C ILE A 56 -2.54 3.65 -9.96
N GLU A 57 -1.81 3.52 -11.06
CA GLU A 57 -2.08 2.47 -12.04
C GLU A 57 -0.78 1.94 -12.62
N ASP A 58 -0.63 0.63 -12.76
CA ASP A 58 0.60 0.04 -13.32
C ASP A 58 1.84 0.44 -12.50
N VAL A 59 1.84 0.10 -11.21
CA VAL A 59 2.94 0.39 -10.27
C VAL A 59 3.50 -0.88 -9.66
N TYR A 60 4.82 -1.02 -9.72
CA TYR A 60 5.56 -2.13 -9.10
C TYR A 60 6.52 -1.61 -8.04
N VAL A 61 6.41 -2.11 -6.81
CA VAL A 61 7.30 -1.78 -5.69
C VAL A 61 7.98 -3.06 -5.22
N THR A 62 9.30 -3.05 -5.07
CA THR A 62 10.06 -4.20 -4.56
C THR A 62 11.18 -3.79 -3.60
N GLY A 63 11.46 -4.63 -2.60
CA GLY A 63 12.58 -4.47 -1.67
C GLY A 63 12.55 -3.17 -0.86
N SER A 64 11.38 -2.55 -0.70
CA SER A 64 11.27 -1.16 -0.21
C SER A 64 10.75 -1.08 1.22
N THR A 65 11.03 0.02 1.92
CA THR A 65 10.57 0.24 3.30
C THR A 65 9.88 1.59 3.50
N ALA A 66 8.69 1.61 4.09
CA ALA A 66 8.04 2.83 4.56
C ALA A 66 7.96 2.81 6.09
N THR A 67 8.29 3.93 6.73
CA THR A 67 8.39 4.00 8.20
C THR A 67 7.80 5.29 8.75
N SER A 68 6.93 5.15 9.75
CA SER A 68 6.63 6.24 10.69
C SER A 68 7.11 5.87 12.08
N THR A 69 7.94 6.71 12.68
CA THR A 69 8.39 6.50 14.07
C THR A 69 7.45 7.11 15.09
N ASN A 70 6.37 7.77 14.66
CA ASN A 70 5.38 8.30 15.57
C ASN A 70 4.34 7.23 15.91
N ILE A 71 4.06 7.09 17.20
CA ILE A 71 3.07 6.16 17.75
C ILE A 71 1.73 6.83 18.02
N ASN A 72 1.56 8.10 17.64
CA ASN A 72 0.31 8.81 17.83
C ASN A 72 -0.80 8.17 16.99
N THR A 73 -2.03 8.55 17.32
CA THR A 73 -3.23 8.05 16.69
C THR A 73 -3.44 8.53 15.25
N ASP A 74 -2.77 9.60 14.83
CA ASP A 74 -2.92 10.18 13.48
C ASP A 74 -1.81 9.75 12.50
N ALA A 75 -0.86 8.92 12.93
CA ALA A 75 0.21 8.39 12.10
C ALA A 75 -0.29 7.21 11.26
N GLY A 76 0.02 7.25 9.97
CA GLY A 76 -0.33 6.19 9.01
C GLY A 76 0.86 5.82 8.12
N VAL A 77 1.14 4.51 8.03
CA VAL A 77 2.13 3.95 7.12
C VAL A 77 1.43 3.14 6.05
N GLY A 78 1.55 3.55 4.80
CA GLY A 78 0.87 2.93 3.67
C GLY A 78 1.83 2.24 2.72
N GLY A 79 1.40 1.14 2.10
CA GLY A 79 2.04 0.70 0.86
C GLY A 79 1.86 1.77 -0.23
N PHE A 80 0.61 2.15 -0.50
CA PHE A 80 0.30 3.18 -1.50
C PHE A 80 0.14 4.57 -0.88
N VAL A 81 -0.72 4.73 0.12
CA VAL A 81 -1.02 6.04 0.73
C VAL A 81 -0.86 6.02 2.23
N GLY A 82 -0.08 6.93 2.80
CA GLY A 82 0.15 6.98 4.25
C GLY A 82 -1.10 7.44 5.00
N TYR A 83 -1.71 8.54 4.54
CA TYR A 83 -2.85 9.16 5.21
C TYR A 83 -3.85 9.80 4.25
N ALA A 84 -5.13 9.52 4.44
CA ALA A 84 -6.24 10.12 3.73
C ALA A 84 -7.15 10.88 4.71
N ASN A 85 -7.14 12.21 4.66
CA ASN A 85 -7.80 13.08 5.65
C ASN A 85 -8.57 14.25 5.02
N ASN A 86 -9.18 14.01 3.87
CA ASN A 86 -10.13 14.94 3.27
C ASN A 86 -11.27 14.17 2.61
N ALA A 87 -12.49 14.68 2.67
CA ALA A 87 -13.64 14.06 2.00
C ALA A 87 -13.47 14.00 0.47
N ALA A 88 -12.65 14.88 -0.11
CA ALA A 88 -12.29 14.86 -1.53
C ALA A 88 -11.17 13.85 -1.86
N SER A 89 -10.57 13.17 -0.88
CA SER A 89 -9.57 12.12 -1.10
C SER A 89 -10.23 10.90 -1.74
N VAL A 90 -10.13 10.79 -3.06
CA VAL A 90 -10.62 9.64 -3.82
C VAL A 90 -9.40 8.89 -4.32
N ILE A 91 -9.11 7.73 -3.73
CA ILE A 91 -7.93 6.92 -4.06
C ILE A 91 -8.39 5.74 -4.92
N ASP A 92 -7.81 5.60 -6.11
CA ASP A 92 -8.08 4.53 -7.06
C ASP A 92 -6.76 3.84 -7.44
N ILE A 93 -6.60 2.57 -7.04
CA ILE A 93 -5.38 1.78 -7.25
C ILE A 93 -5.70 0.63 -8.21
N LYS A 94 -4.93 0.51 -9.29
CA LYS A 94 -5.15 -0.51 -10.32
C LYS A 94 -3.86 -1.20 -10.70
N ARG A 95 -3.93 -2.51 -11.00
CA ARG A 95 -2.83 -3.29 -11.59
C ARG A 95 -1.51 -2.94 -10.95
N SER A 96 -1.40 -3.18 -9.66
CA SER A 96 -0.22 -2.79 -8.89
C SER A 96 0.29 -3.94 -8.04
N VAL A 97 1.61 -4.02 -7.89
CA VAL A 97 2.28 -5.07 -7.15
C VAL A 97 3.21 -4.43 -6.12
N ILE A 98 3.13 -4.88 -4.88
CA ILE A 98 4.18 -4.69 -3.88
C ILE A 98 4.76 -6.05 -3.55
N GLU A 99 6.08 -6.17 -3.66
CA GLU A 99 6.85 -7.39 -3.44
C GLU A 99 7.93 -7.16 -2.37
N ASP A 100 8.17 -8.17 -1.51
CA ASP A 100 9.29 -8.21 -0.57
C ASP A 100 9.57 -6.86 0.10
N SER A 101 8.53 -6.22 0.64
CA SER A 101 8.60 -4.86 1.16
C SER A 101 8.09 -4.78 2.58
N ALA A 102 8.64 -3.84 3.35
CA ALA A 102 8.33 -3.69 4.76
C ALA A 102 7.60 -2.37 5.05
N LEU A 103 6.59 -2.45 5.91
CA LEU A 103 5.89 -1.30 6.44
C LEU A 103 6.07 -1.25 7.97
N ASN A 104 6.56 -0.12 8.48
CA ASN A 104 6.94 0.04 9.88
C ASN A 104 6.20 1.19 10.56
N GLY A 105 5.25 0.87 11.44
CA GLY A 105 4.50 1.86 12.20
C GLY A 105 3.31 1.24 12.96
N SER A 106 2.69 2.03 13.84
CA SER A 106 1.54 1.57 14.63
C SER A 106 0.28 1.41 13.79
N GLY A 107 -0.07 2.40 12.94
CA GLY A 107 -1.19 2.34 12.01
C GLY A 107 -0.70 2.03 10.60
N THR A 108 -0.70 0.76 10.21
CA THR A 108 -0.01 0.31 9.00
C THR A 108 -0.93 -0.47 8.06
N GLY A 109 -1.09 0.02 6.83
CA GLY A 109 -1.96 -0.59 5.83
C GLY A 109 -1.26 -0.84 4.51
N ALA A 110 -1.41 -2.05 3.96
CA ALA A 110 -0.83 -2.38 2.67
C ALA A 110 -1.36 -1.49 1.53
N LEU A 111 -2.63 -1.05 1.60
CA LEU A 111 -3.19 -0.02 0.73
C LEU A 111 -3.04 1.37 1.33
N VAL A 112 -3.67 1.58 2.49
CA VAL A 112 -3.71 2.90 3.16
C VAL A 112 -3.37 2.77 4.64
N GLY A 113 -2.40 3.55 5.12
CA GLY A 113 -2.01 3.56 6.53
C GLY A 113 -3.14 3.98 7.46
N PHE A 114 -3.55 5.24 7.36
CA PHE A 114 -4.73 5.75 8.06
C PHE A 114 -5.75 6.35 7.07
N TYR A 115 -6.89 5.68 6.96
CA TYR A 115 -8.03 6.06 6.15
C TYR A 115 -9.09 6.76 7.02
N LYS A 116 -8.99 8.08 7.14
CA LYS A 116 -9.85 8.90 8.01
C LYS A 116 -11.03 9.51 7.26
N LEU A 117 -10.83 9.92 6.01
CA LEU A 117 -11.84 10.55 5.17
C LEU A 117 -11.69 10.11 3.71
N GLY A 118 -12.78 10.20 2.95
CA GLY A 118 -12.78 10.01 1.49
C GLY A 118 -13.29 8.64 1.04
N SER A 119 -12.78 8.19 -0.11
CA SER A 119 -13.07 6.88 -0.71
C SER A 119 -11.79 6.15 -1.15
N LEU A 120 -11.85 4.82 -1.16
CA LEU A 120 -10.80 3.93 -1.64
C LEU A 120 -11.37 2.87 -2.57
N ALA A 121 -10.75 2.68 -3.72
CA ALA A 121 -10.93 1.53 -4.59
C ALA A 121 -9.56 0.91 -4.91
N ALA A 122 -9.50 -0.42 -4.90
CA ALA A 122 -8.33 -1.17 -5.35
C ALA A 122 -8.80 -2.34 -6.23
N THR A 123 -8.20 -2.47 -7.41
CA THR A 123 -8.53 -3.51 -8.37
C THR A 123 -7.27 -4.12 -8.95
N ASP A 124 -7.21 -5.46 -9.01
CA ASP A 124 -6.05 -6.18 -9.55
C ASP A 124 -4.74 -5.80 -8.82
N VAL A 125 -4.67 -6.10 -7.52
CA VAL A 125 -3.51 -5.72 -6.70
C VAL A 125 -2.94 -6.95 -6.00
N PHE A 126 -1.62 -7.08 -5.98
CA PHE A 126 -0.94 -8.09 -5.17
C PHE A 126 0.03 -7.42 -4.18
N MET A 127 0.02 -7.86 -2.92
CA MET A 127 0.85 -7.28 -1.86
C MET A 127 1.54 -8.38 -1.06
N ASP A 128 2.85 -8.46 -1.18
CA ASP A 128 3.73 -9.20 -0.28
C ASP A 128 4.41 -8.20 0.66
N ILE A 129 3.99 -8.24 1.93
CA ILE A 129 4.31 -7.21 2.92
C ILE A 129 4.73 -7.83 4.25
N GLU A 130 5.86 -7.37 4.76
CA GLU A 130 6.23 -7.52 6.17
C GLU A 130 5.77 -6.30 6.98
N PHE A 131 4.92 -6.53 7.98
CA PHE A 131 4.58 -5.51 8.98
C PHE A 131 5.57 -5.58 10.13
N THR A 132 6.26 -4.47 10.40
CA THR A 132 7.23 -4.38 11.49
C THR A 132 6.78 -3.34 12.51
N TYR A 133 6.45 -3.79 13.72
CA TYR A 133 6.14 -2.90 14.82
C TYR A 133 6.53 -3.57 16.13
N ALA A 134 7.35 -2.90 16.93
CA ALA A 134 7.97 -3.50 18.12
C ALA A 134 7.01 -3.62 19.31
N ASP A 135 5.88 -2.91 19.29
CA ASP A 135 4.87 -2.93 20.36
C ASP A 135 3.72 -3.89 20.01
N VAL A 136 2.78 -4.09 20.95
CA VAL A 136 1.74 -5.15 20.90
C VAL A 136 0.37 -4.69 20.39
N ASN A 137 0.23 -3.41 20.02
CA ASN A 137 -1.04 -2.81 19.57
C ASN A 137 -0.93 -2.21 18.16
N GLY A 138 -0.17 -2.86 17.29
CA GLY A 138 -0.16 -2.55 15.87
C GLY A 138 -1.55 -2.74 15.27
N GLN A 139 -1.95 -1.80 14.43
CA GLN A 139 -3.18 -1.80 13.66
C GLN A 139 -2.80 -2.10 12.22
N HIS A 140 -2.69 -3.40 11.89
CA HIS A 140 -2.13 -3.87 10.63
C HIS A 140 -3.19 -4.54 9.75
N GLY A 141 -3.20 -4.20 8.46
CA GLY A 141 -4.13 -4.78 7.50
C GLY A 141 -3.93 -4.25 6.08
N ILE A 142 -4.96 -4.35 5.24
CA ILE A 142 -5.00 -3.59 3.97
C ILE A 142 -5.25 -2.12 4.24
N ILE A 143 -5.94 -1.82 5.34
CA ILE A 143 -6.04 -0.49 5.91
C ILE A 143 -5.62 -0.59 7.37
N GLY A 144 -4.60 0.18 7.76
CA GLY A 144 -4.04 0.10 9.11
C GLY A 144 -5.02 0.63 10.15
N ARG A 145 -5.58 1.80 9.89
CA ARG A 145 -6.62 2.41 10.70
C ARG A 145 -7.73 2.99 9.83
N ARG A 146 -8.99 2.82 10.24
CA ARG A 146 -10.15 3.44 9.58
C ARG A 146 -11.03 4.23 10.54
N THR A 147 -11.55 5.37 10.08
CA THR A 147 -12.66 6.07 10.74
C THR A 147 -13.94 5.82 9.94
N SER A 148 -14.74 4.83 10.35
CA SER A 148 -15.86 4.31 9.56
C SER A 148 -17.02 5.30 9.44
N GLU A 149 -17.19 6.21 10.40
CA GLU A 149 -18.25 7.24 10.38
C GLU A 149 -18.06 8.26 9.26
N THR A 150 -16.84 8.37 8.73
CA THR A 150 -16.46 9.43 7.80
C THR A 150 -15.76 8.91 6.54
N THR A 151 -15.75 7.60 6.35
CA THR A 151 -15.21 6.91 5.16
C THR A 151 -16.26 6.02 4.52
N SER A 152 -16.25 5.93 3.19
CA SER A 152 -17.01 4.88 2.51
C SER A 152 -16.38 3.52 2.74
N GLU A 153 -17.17 2.45 2.60
CA GLU A 153 -16.61 1.11 2.49
C GLU A 153 -15.64 1.05 1.30
N PRO A 154 -14.41 0.54 1.48
CA PRO A 154 -13.48 0.39 0.38
C PRO A 154 -14.01 -0.62 -0.64
N VAL A 155 -13.80 -0.35 -1.92
CA VAL A 155 -14.14 -1.26 -3.02
C VAL A 155 -12.89 -2.06 -3.37
N ILE A 156 -12.89 -3.35 -3.04
CA ILE A 156 -11.73 -4.24 -3.18
C ILE A 156 -12.10 -5.37 -4.13
N ILE A 157 -11.45 -5.45 -5.30
CA ILE A 157 -11.75 -6.40 -6.37
C ILE A 157 -10.44 -7.05 -6.80
N ASP A 158 -10.35 -8.39 -6.75
CA ASP A 158 -9.15 -9.13 -7.16
C ASP A 158 -7.86 -8.60 -6.50
N VAL A 159 -7.95 -8.34 -5.19
CA VAL A 159 -6.82 -7.91 -4.37
C VAL A 159 -6.37 -9.06 -3.50
N TRP A 160 -5.10 -9.42 -3.62
CA TRP A 160 -4.48 -10.55 -2.94
C TRP A 160 -3.29 -10.09 -2.12
N GLY A 161 -2.94 -10.86 -1.08
CA GLY A 161 -1.72 -10.57 -0.36
C GLY A 161 -1.17 -11.70 0.48
N TYR A 162 0.12 -11.60 0.78
CA TYR A 162 0.84 -12.40 1.75
C TYR A 162 1.40 -11.46 2.81
N PHE A 163 1.03 -11.67 4.07
CA PHE A 163 1.34 -10.75 5.16
C PHE A 163 2.11 -11.45 6.27
N VAL A 164 3.27 -10.90 6.63
CA VAL A 164 4.11 -11.36 7.74
C VAL A 164 4.08 -10.33 8.86
N GLY A 165 4.08 -10.76 10.12
CA GLY A 165 4.14 -9.85 11.28
C GLY A 165 2.88 -9.01 11.52
N GLN A 166 1.78 -9.32 10.84
CA GLN A 166 0.51 -8.60 10.98
C GLN A 166 -0.02 -8.71 12.42
N GLN A 167 -0.38 -7.57 13.00
CA GLN A 167 -1.11 -7.46 14.27
C GLN A 167 -2.52 -6.96 13.94
N VAL A 168 -3.50 -7.85 14.03
CA VAL A 168 -4.89 -7.50 13.70
C VAL A 168 -5.49 -6.70 14.85
N HIS A 169 -6.15 -5.58 14.52
CA HIS A 169 -6.79 -4.68 15.48
C HIS A 169 -8.22 -4.34 15.04
N LEU A 170 -9.08 -3.95 15.99
CA LEU A 170 -10.49 -3.64 15.71
C LEU A 170 -10.69 -2.40 14.82
N ASP A 171 -9.73 -1.47 14.85
CA ASP A 171 -9.73 -0.26 14.02
C ASP A 171 -9.10 -0.48 12.64
N ALA A 172 -8.49 -1.64 12.40
CA ALA A 172 -7.88 -2.00 11.13
C ALA A 172 -8.89 -2.72 10.23
N ILE A 173 -8.69 -2.65 8.92
CA ILE A 173 -9.41 -3.49 7.96
C ILE A 173 -8.43 -4.53 7.43
N ASP A 174 -8.72 -5.79 7.74
CA ASP A 174 -7.94 -6.92 7.25
C ASP A 174 -8.40 -7.35 5.85
N LEU A 175 -7.50 -7.99 5.10
CA LEU A 175 -7.86 -8.70 3.87
C LEU A 175 -8.64 -9.95 4.25
N ALA A 176 -9.74 -10.21 3.54
CA ALA A 176 -10.51 -11.43 3.74
C ALA A 176 -9.63 -12.67 3.52
N SER A 177 -9.84 -13.70 4.33
CA SER A 177 -8.93 -14.85 4.45
C SER A 177 -8.73 -15.61 3.14
N GLU A 178 -9.76 -15.66 2.30
CA GLU A 178 -9.73 -16.31 0.99
C GLU A 178 -8.81 -15.61 -0.01
N PHE A 179 -8.50 -14.33 0.22
CA PHE A 179 -7.58 -13.55 -0.59
C PHE A 179 -6.18 -13.42 0.05
N LYS A 180 -6.00 -13.97 1.26
CA LYS A 180 -4.72 -13.98 1.97
C LYS A 180 -4.01 -15.31 1.76
N LEU A 181 -2.81 -15.26 1.20
CA LEU A 181 -1.98 -16.45 1.04
C LEU A 181 -1.32 -16.82 2.37
N ALA A 182 -1.21 -18.12 2.66
CA ALA A 182 -0.51 -18.62 3.84
C ALA A 182 1.02 -18.66 3.63
N ASP A 183 1.45 -18.85 2.38
CA ASP A 183 2.83 -18.80 1.91
C ASP A 183 2.84 -18.49 0.39
N LEU A 184 4.05 -18.32 -0.17
CA LEU A 184 4.24 -18.01 -1.59
C LEU A 184 4.56 -19.24 -2.46
N THR A 185 4.57 -20.46 -1.91
CA THR A 185 5.06 -21.66 -2.63
C THR A 185 4.16 -22.09 -3.79
N GLY A 186 2.88 -21.71 -3.77
CA GLY A 186 1.92 -21.93 -4.85
C GLY A 186 1.87 -20.79 -5.87
N LEU A 187 2.63 -19.72 -5.69
CA LEU A 187 2.59 -18.54 -6.55
C LEU A 187 3.41 -18.80 -7.81
N ASN A 188 2.73 -18.88 -8.95
CA ASN A 188 3.34 -19.09 -10.27
C ASN A 188 2.50 -18.41 -11.35
N GLN A 189 2.96 -18.46 -12.61
CA GLN A 189 2.27 -17.81 -13.72
C GLN A 189 0.82 -18.28 -13.89
N ALA A 190 0.54 -19.58 -13.69
CA ALA A 190 -0.81 -20.13 -13.83
C ALA A 190 -1.76 -19.59 -12.76
N TRP A 191 -1.28 -19.51 -11.50
CA TRP A 191 -2.02 -18.89 -10.42
C TRP A 191 -2.33 -17.42 -10.72
N ARG A 192 -1.32 -16.65 -11.16
CA ARG A 192 -1.48 -15.22 -11.53
C ARG A 192 -2.47 -15.05 -12.67
N THR A 193 -2.40 -15.89 -13.70
CA THR A 193 -3.30 -15.87 -14.85
C THR A 193 -4.75 -16.12 -14.45
N THR A 194 -4.97 -16.90 -13.39
CA THR A 194 -6.33 -17.21 -12.90
C THR A 194 -6.89 -16.07 -12.05
N ASN A 195 -6.06 -15.50 -11.16
CA ASN A 195 -6.53 -14.61 -10.10
C ASN A 195 -6.27 -13.11 -10.36
N LEU A 196 -5.41 -12.79 -11.33
CA LEU A 196 -4.94 -11.44 -11.66
C LEU A 196 -4.79 -11.31 -13.19
N VAL A 197 -5.88 -11.58 -13.92
CA VAL A 197 -5.93 -11.69 -15.40
C VAL A 197 -5.46 -10.41 -16.11
N SER A 198 -5.68 -9.26 -15.48
CA SER A 198 -5.32 -7.95 -16.04
C SER A 198 -3.82 -7.77 -16.29
N PHE A 199 -2.96 -8.44 -15.50
CA PHE A 199 -1.51 -8.39 -15.68
C PHE A 199 -1.05 -9.26 -16.86
N THR A 200 -1.77 -10.34 -17.14
CA THR A 200 -1.35 -11.31 -18.18
C THR A 200 -1.73 -10.86 -19.59
N THR A 201 -2.66 -9.91 -19.67
CA THR A 201 -3.20 -9.36 -20.92
C THR A 201 -2.67 -7.96 -21.23
N ASN A 202 -1.83 -7.39 -20.35
CA ASN A 202 -1.26 -6.06 -20.48
C ASN A 202 0.24 -6.16 -20.80
N ASP A 203 0.64 -5.65 -21.95
CA ASP A 203 2.02 -5.71 -22.46
C ASP A 203 3.04 -4.93 -21.60
N LEU A 204 2.59 -4.09 -20.66
CA LEU A 204 3.47 -3.41 -19.69
C LEU A 204 4.03 -4.37 -18.63
N TRP A 205 3.39 -5.51 -18.41
CA TRP A 205 3.73 -6.44 -17.35
C TRP A 205 4.32 -7.73 -17.92
N THR A 206 5.51 -8.10 -17.45
CA THR A 206 6.17 -9.36 -17.82
C THR A 206 6.28 -10.25 -16.59
N PHE A 207 5.96 -11.54 -16.76
CA PHE A 207 6.16 -12.53 -15.71
C PHE A 207 7.65 -12.86 -15.59
N ASP A 208 8.21 -12.71 -14.39
CA ASP A 208 9.54 -13.22 -14.07
C ASP A 208 9.44 -14.61 -13.42
N GLU A 209 10.08 -15.60 -14.05
CA GLU A 209 10.11 -16.98 -13.57
C GLU A 209 10.99 -17.16 -12.33
N VAL A 210 11.87 -16.20 -12.03
CA VAL A 210 12.75 -16.25 -10.86
C VAL A 210 11.99 -15.77 -9.62
N SER A 211 11.42 -14.56 -9.66
CA SER A 211 10.63 -14.02 -8.54
C SER A 211 9.24 -14.68 -8.43
N ASN A 212 8.66 -15.16 -9.54
CA ASN A 212 7.25 -15.54 -9.68
C ASN A 212 6.28 -14.35 -9.55
N PHE A 213 6.76 -13.14 -9.83
CA PHE A 213 5.96 -11.92 -9.89
C PHE A 213 5.79 -11.44 -11.34
N TYR A 214 4.73 -10.64 -11.54
CA TYR A 214 4.66 -9.78 -12.71
C TYR A 214 5.41 -8.50 -12.35
N GLU A 215 6.34 -8.11 -13.21
CA GLU A 215 7.14 -6.91 -13.10
C GLU A 215 6.84 -5.98 -14.27
N LEU A 216 6.99 -4.67 -14.07
CA LEU A 216 6.90 -3.71 -15.17
C LEU A 216 8.13 -3.83 -16.07
N ALA A 217 7.90 -3.97 -17.38
CA ALA A 217 8.93 -4.13 -18.42
C ALA A 217 9.64 -2.83 -18.81
#